data_AF-A0A3L6J8S7-F1
#
_entry.id   AF-A0A3L6J8S7-F1
#
_cell.length_a   1.000
_cell.length_b   1.000
_cell.length_c   1.000
_cell.angle_alpha   90.00
_cell.angle_beta   90.00
_cell.angle_gamma   90.00
#
_symmetry.space_group_name_H-M   'P 1'
#
loop_
_entity.id
_entity.type
_entity.pdbx_description
1 polymer ?
#
loop_
_entity_poly.entity_id
_entity_poly.type
_entity_poly.pdbx_seq_one_letter_code
_entity_poly.pdbx_strand_id
1 'polypeptide(L)' 'MQGRVAAEIDKLDVWKDIFLGGSIFDFKNTYAIVIKDPAVDRRVVVPRAIAIDEVVDDDRKGRR' A
#
# COMPACT_ATOMS: atom_id res chain seq x y z
N MET A 1 13.23 2.05 -22.11
CA MET A 1 13.33 3.22 -21.20
C MET A 1 13.02 2.75 -19.80
N GLN A 2 14.01 2.69 -18.91
CA GLN A 2 13.77 2.31 -17.51
C GLN A 2 12.95 3.44 -16.87
N GLY A 3 11.68 3.17 -16.58
CA GLY A 3 10.79 4.13 -15.95
C GLY A 3 11.37 4.55 -14.60
N ARG A 4 11.53 5.86 -14.40
CA ARG A 4 12.00 6.41 -13.13
C ARG A 4 10.89 6.18 -12.09
N VAL A 5 11.19 5.46 -11.01
CA VAL A 5 10.22 5.19 -9.95
C VAL A 5 9.96 6.48 -9.18
N ALA A 6 8.73 7.00 -9.27
CA ALA A 6 8.30 8.24 -8.63
C ALA A 6 8.02 8.07 -7.12
N ALA A 7 7.39 6.95 -6.75
CA ALA A 7 7.05 6.61 -5.38
C ALA A 7 6.92 5.09 -5.22
N GLU A 8 7.21 4.61 -4.01
CA GLU A 8 7.00 3.23 -3.59
C GLU A 8 5.91 3.17 -2.52
N ILE A 9 5.08 2.13 -2.58
CA ILE A 9 3.97 1.90 -1.65
C ILE A 9 4.13 0.48 -1.12
N ASP A 10 4.33 0.36 0.19
CA ASP A 10 4.50 -0.92 0.88
C ASP A 10 3.36 -1.14 1.88
N LYS A 11 2.84 -2.37 1.93
CA LYS A 11 1.84 -2.77 2.91
C LYS A 11 2.55 -3.23 4.18
N LEU A 12 2.45 -2.45 5.25
CA LEU A 12 3.13 -2.73 6.52
C LEU A 12 2.54 -3.95 7.24
N ASP A 13 1.28 -4.29 6.95
CA ASP A 13 0.61 -5.44 7.56
C ASP A 13 1.21 -6.77 7.10
N VAL A 14 1.74 -6.85 5.86
CA VAL A 14 2.37 -8.09 5.36
C VAL A 14 3.67 -8.39 6.14
N TRP A 15 4.47 -7.37 6.42
CA TRP A 15 5.68 -7.52 7.23
C TRP A 15 5.35 -7.80 8.69
N LYS A 16 4.30 -7.18 9.24
CA LYS A 16 3.82 -7.45 10.61
C LYS A 16 3.27 -8.86 10.77
N ASP A 17 2.49 -9.38 9.82
CA ASP A 17 1.98 -10.75 9.87
C ASP A 17 3.12 -11.79 9.83
N ILE A 18 4.17 -11.52 9.04
CA ILE A 18 5.36 -12.37 8.97
C ILE A 18 6.20 -12.27 10.26
N PHE A 19 6.32 -11.09 10.87
CA PHE A 19 7.17 -10.87 12.06
C PHE A 19 6.48 -11.16 13.40
N LEU A 20 5.16 -11.03 13.49
CA LEU A 20 4.42 -11.07 14.76
C LEU A 20 3.43 -12.23 14.89
N GLY A 21 3.35 -13.12 13.91
CA GLY A 21 2.78 -14.46 14.09
C GLY A 21 1.38 -14.52 14.72
N GLY A 22 0.49 -13.56 14.43
CA GLY A 22 -0.91 -13.60 14.85
C GLY A 22 -1.25 -12.93 16.19
N SER A 23 -0.84 -11.67 16.38
CA SER A 23 -1.21 -10.89 17.58
C SER A 23 -2.50 -10.07 17.40
N ILE A 24 -3.29 -10.01 18.47
CA ILE A 24 -4.72 -9.66 18.63
C ILE A 24 -5.02 -8.16 18.46
N PHE A 25 -4.18 -7.40 17.74
CA PHE A 25 -4.38 -5.96 17.55
C PHE A 25 -5.08 -5.64 16.24
N ASP A 26 -6.21 -4.96 16.35
CA ASP A 26 -7.17 -4.68 15.29
C ASP A 26 -6.50 -4.14 14.01
N PHE A 27 -6.68 -4.90 12.94
CA PHE A 27 -5.91 -4.86 11.70
C PHE A 27 -6.41 -3.74 10.80
N LYS A 28 -5.92 -2.52 11.02
CA LYS A 28 -6.18 -1.41 10.10
C LYS A 28 -5.15 -1.46 8.97
N ASN A 29 -5.62 -1.60 7.72
CA ASN A 29 -4.80 -1.57 6.50
C ASN A 29 -3.78 -0.41 6.57
N THR A 30 -2.53 -0.72 6.89
CA THR A 30 -1.48 0.28 7.09
C THR A 30 -0.52 0.25 5.91
N TYR A 31 -0.41 1.39 5.21
CA TYR A 31 0.47 1.56 4.06
C TYR A 31 1.58 2.57 4.37
N ALA A 32 2.82 2.23 4.01
CA ALA A 32 3.94 3.15 3.96
C ALA A 32 4.12 3.65 2.53
N ILE A 33 4.22 4.97 2.34
CA ILE A 33 4.45 5.58 1.04
C ILE A 33 5.77 6.33 1.10
N VAL A 34 6.71 5.96 0.23
CA VAL A 34 8.01 6.62 0.09
C VAL A 34 8.04 7.33 -1.26
N ILE A 35 8.06 8.67 -1.23
CA ILE A 35 8.22 9.47 -2.45
C ILE A 35 9.71 9.54 -2.78
N LYS A 36 10.09 9.00 -3.94
CA LYS A 36 11.48 8.96 -4.40
C LYS A 36 11.86 10.15 -5.27
N ASP A 37 10.89 10.73 -5.95
CA ASP A 37 11.07 11.94 -6.75
C ASP A 37 10.48 13.15 -6.01
N PRO A 38 11.31 14.11 -5.55
CA PRO A 38 10.82 15.29 -4.84
C PRO A 38 9.95 16.22 -5.71
N ALA A 39 9.95 16.07 -7.04
CA ALA A 39 9.06 16.81 -7.93
C ALA A 39 7.61 16.27 -7.90
N VAL A 40 7.38 15.12 -7.27
CA VAL A 40 6.07 14.46 -7.24
C VAL A 40 5.30 14.88 -6.00
N ASP A 41 4.10 15.44 -6.21
CA ASP A 41 3.21 15.82 -5.12
C ASP A 41 2.58 14.58 -4.47
N ARG A 42 2.76 14.46 -3.14
CA ARG A 42 2.13 13.44 -2.30
C ARG A 42 0.61 13.37 -2.48
N ARG A 43 -0.05 14.49 -2.79
CA ARG A 43 -1.49 14.59 -2.99
C ARG A 43 -1.97 13.82 -4.22
N VAL A 44 -1.07 13.50 -5.16
CA VAL A 44 -1.38 12.66 -6.33
C VAL A 44 -1.12 11.19 -6.01
N VAL A 45 -0.10 10.90 -5.21
CA VAL A 45 0.30 9.52 -4.87
C VAL A 45 -0.67 8.88 -3.88
N VAL A 46 -1.11 9.62 -2.86
CA VAL A 46 -1.98 9.10 -1.79
C VAL A 46 -3.35 8.62 -2.31
N PRO A 47 -4.12 9.41 -3.09
CA PRO A 47 -5.41 8.95 -3.63
C PRO A 47 -5.25 7.74 -4.56
N ARG A 48 -4.15 7.70 -5.32
CA ARG A 48 -3.83 6.55 -6.19
C ARG A 48 -3.56 5.29 -5.37
N ALA A 49 -2.85 5.40 -4.25
CA ALA A 49 -2.60 4.27 -3.34
C ALA A 49 -3.91 3.72 -2.75
N ILE A 50 -4.82 4.61 -2.33
CA ILE A 50 -6.14 4.24 -1.79
C ILE A 50 -6.99 3.55 -2.87
N ALA A 51 -7.05 4.11 -4.08
CA ALA A 51 -7.82 3.53 -5.18
C ALA A 51 -7.31 2.13 -5.58
N ILE A 52 -5.99 1.91 -5.53
CA ILE A 52 -5.41 0.58 -5.75
C ILE A 52 -5.86 -0.39 -4.64
N ASP A 53 -5.84 0.04 -3.38
CA ASP A 53 -6.30 -0.80 -2.26
C ASP A 53 -7.77 -1.20 -2.41
N GLU A 54 -8.65 -0.25 -2.77
CA GLU A 54 -10.07 -0.55 -2.99
C GLU A 54 -10.30 -1.59 -4.08
N VAL A 55 -9.63 -1.45 -5.23
CA VAL A 55 -9.73 -2.42 -6.34
C VAL A 55 -9.16 -3.78 -5.94
N VAL A 56 -8.05 -3.80 -5.19
CA VAL A 56 -7.42 -5.04 -4.73
C VAL A 56 -8.29 -5.77 -3.70
N ASP A 57 -8.94 -5.05 -2.79
CA ASP A 57 -9.86 -5.64 -1.81
C ASP A 57 -11.16 -6.13 -2.47
N ASP A 58 -11.65 -5.44 -3.51
CA ASP A 58 -12.82 -5.84 -4.29
C ASP A 58 -12.57 -7.14 -5.09
N ASP A 59 -11.43 -7.24 -5.80
CA ASP A 59 -11.06 -8.47 -6.52
C ASP A 59 -10.85 -9.67 -5.58
N ARG A 60 -10.48 -9.41 -4.31
CA ARG A 60 -10.34 -10.45 -3.29
C ARG A 60 -11.68 -10.92 -2.72
N LYS A 61 -12.71 -10.05 -2.69
CA LYS A 61 -14.08 -10.37 -2.25
C LYS A 61 -14.94 -10.99 -3.36
N GLY A 62 -14.70 -10.63 -4.62
CA GLY A 62 -15.42 -11.16 -5.79
C GLY A 62 -15.05 -12.59 -6.21
N ARG A 63 -13.98 -13.19 -5.67
CA ARG A 63 -13.58 -14.59 -5.93
C ARG A 63 -14.08 -15.60 -4.87
N ARG A 64 -15.11 -15.25 -4.10
CA ARG A 64 -15.82 -16.18 -3.20
C ARG A 64 -17.18 -16.53 -3.76
#